data_AF-A0A6N6KXU5-F1
#
_entry.id   AF-A0A6N6KXU5-F1
#
_cell.length_a   1.000
_cell.length_b   1.000
_cell.length_c   1.000
_cell.angle_alpha   90.00
_cell.angle_beta   90.00
_cell.angle_gamma   90.00
#
_symmetry.space_group_name_H-M   'P 1'
#
loop_
_entity.id
_entity.type
_entity.pdbx_description
1 polymer ?
#
loop_
_entity_poly.entity_id
_entity_poly.type
_entity_poly.pdbx_seq_one_letter_code
_entity_poly.pdbx_strand_id
1 'polypeptide(L)'
;MDNNSHYQKNFRYLLIAASVAMFLVLVQGGITRVTESGLSCPNWPTCFGDWLPPVGTQAIFAYTHRLTAAISTSLVLVAALLSVWQYQKARLIRHTLIGASLLLGFQSLLGAVVASVELPGWIRALHLGTGLVIFGLILTATVNAVASQHTRLQGDRLRFHSPFARLALWALGATFFVFVTGALISGSDSSLVCASWPLCNGLFFSSSLPDWAQMGHRVIVGGTSLLMMALLWRAWVTQRSQRAILPAATVAVVLFYGQILVGALMSTREFPVYLLGLHQATAVAVWGALVILTICVGLAGRSVQEEGFEASQPLAQKQRLLDLLTLTKPIIVTLLLVTTFTGMVVGGKELPAFSLTAWTLLAGALAAGGSGAVNQYIDRELDQRMVRTAGRPIASGRLTPAEGLAFGLALLLISFYLFAAFVNLLAALLSLAGMLYYVLLYSIYLKKATVQNIVIGGGAGAIPPLVGWAAATGSINIPALFLFAIIFLWTPPHFWALALVRSKDYKRAGIPMLPAVRGKKETRKQILLYSLQLVALTLLMPLFGMAGSVFLIAALILGMWILHAAYRVWHIGGNKVAWKLYRYSSMYLAFLFVALIVDALM
;
A
#
# COMPACT_ATOMS: atom_id res chain seq x y z
N MET A 1 -12.23 -15.99 33.30
CA MET A 1 -12.03 -15.57 31.89
C MET A 1 -11.88 -14.05 31.89
N ASP A 2 -10.71 -13.55 31.50
CA ASP A 2 -10.16 -12.24 31.88
C ASP A 2 -10.86 -11.02 31.26
N ASN A 3 -11.65 -10.29 32.06
CA ASN A 3 -12.13 -8.95 31.72
C ASN A 3 -10.98 -8.01 31.32
N ASN A 4 -9.80 -8.17 31.92
CA ASN A 4 -8.62 -7.35 31.65
C ASN A 4 -8.10 -7.47 30.20
N SER A 5 -8.27 -8.63 29.56
CA SER A 5 -7.82 -8.86 28.18
C SER A 5 -8.70 -8.14 27.16
N HIS A 6 -9.99 -8.00 27.44
CA HIS A 6 -10.96 -7.35 26.57
C HIS A 6 -10.77 -5.81 26.58
N TYR A 7 -10.58 -5.21 27.76
CA TYR A 7 -10.30 -3.77 27.88
C TYR A 7 -9.01 -3.36 27.14
N GLN A 8 -7.94 -4.16 27.28
CA GLN A 8 -6.68 -3.96 26.54
C GLN A 8 -6.84 -4.03 25.02
N LYS A 9 -7.71 -4.90 24.53
CA LYS A 9 -7.98 -5.02 23.09
C LYS A 9 -8.73 -3.79 22.57
N ASN A 10 -9.76 -3.32 23.28
CA ASN A 10 -10.58 -2.19 22.87
C ASN A 10 -9.80 -0.87 22.88
N PHE A 11 -8.97 -0.64 23.90
CA PHE A 11 -8.15 0.56 23.99
C PHE A 11 -7.16 0.69 22.80
N ARG A 12 -6.64 -0.42 22.29
CA ARG A 12 -5.74 -0.40 21.12
C ARG A 12 -6.47 -0.04 19.84
N TYR A 13 -7.66 -0.57 19.62
CA TYR A 13 -8.45 -0.18 18.44
C TYR A 13 -8.83 1.30 18.50
N LEU A 14 -9.12 1.83 19.69
CA LEU A 14 -9.32 3.27 19.90
C LEU A 14 -8.07 4.08 19.49
N LEU A 15 -6.88 3.67 19.92
CA LEU A 15 -5.61 4.35 19.55
C LEU A 15 -5.29 4.25 18.05
N ILE A 16 -5.56 3.10 17.43
CA ILE A 16 -5.43 2.92 15.97
C ILE A 16 -6.41 3.85 15.25
N ALA A 17 -7.68 3.89 15.69
CA ALA A 17 -8.69 4.77 15.12
C ALA A 17 -8.30 6.26 15.28
N ALA A 18 -7.79 6.65 16.46
CA ALA A 18 -7.30 8.02 16.70
C ALA A 18 -6.13 8.37 15.78
N SER A 19 -5.19 7.44 15.57
CA SER A 19 -4.06 7.61 14.65
C SER A 19 -4.52 7.79 13.20
N VAL A 20 -5.47 6.96 12.74
CA VAL A 20 -6.05 7.06 11.39
C VAL A 20 -6.83 8.37 11.22
N ALA A 21 -7.65 8.74 12.20
CA ALA A 21 -8.39 10.00 12.17
C ALA A 21 -7.42 11.20 12.10
N MET A 22 -6.36 11.21 12.92
CA MET A 22 -5.36 12.28 12.88
C MET A 22 -4.59 12.34 11.55
N PHE A 23 -4.26 11.20 10.97
CA PHE A 23 -3.69 11.13 9.62
C PHE A 23 -4.63 11.80 8.61
N LEU A 24 -5.92 11.45 8.62
CA LEU A 24 -6.92 12.04 7.73
C LEU A 24 -7.07 13.55 7.94
N VAL A 25 -7.07 14.03 9.18
CA VAL A 25 -7.08 15.47 9.50
C VAL A 25 -5.90 16.18 8.85
N LEU A 26 -4.68 15.66 8.98
CA LEU A 26 -3.48 16.28 8.40
C LEU A 26 -3.48 16.27 6.86
N VAL A 27 -4.03 15.22 6.24
CA VAL A 27 -4.17 15.15 4.77
C VAL A 27 -5.24 16.12 4.28
N GLN A 28 -6.44 16.09 4.86
CA GLN A 28 -7.53 16.99 4.53
C GLN A 28 -7.17 18.46 4.81
N GLY A 29 -6.38 18.75 5.85
CA GLY A 29 -5.88 20.08 6.15
C GLY A 29 -4.98 20.65 5.04
N GLY A 30 -4.17 19.80 4.40
CA GLY A 30 -3.39 20.24 3.23
C GLY A 30 -4.24 20.39 1.97
N ILE A 31 -5.26 19.54 1.77
CA ILE A 31 -6.20 19.68 0.65
C ILE A 31 -7.00 20.98 0.78
N THR A 32 -7.53 21.27 1.97
CA THR A 32 -8.28 22.51 2.24
C THR A 32 -7.43 23.75 2.05
N ARG A 33 -6.14 23.68 2.42
CA ARG A 33 -5.18 24.76 2.18
C ARG A 33 -5.01 25.08 0.69
N VAL A 34 -4.83 24.07 -0.16
CA VAL A 34 -4.54 24.35 -1.58
C VAL A 34 -5.80 24.61 -2.39
N THR A 35 -6.90 23.97 -2.05
CA THR A 35 -8.19 24.31 -2.68
C THR A 35 -8.72 25.66 -2.20
N GLU A 36 -7.99 26.37 -1.34
CA GLU A 36 -8.40 27.64 -0.70
C GLU A 36 -9.77 27.58 -0.02
N SER A 37 -10.23 26.37 0.29
CA SER A 37 -11.56 26.12 0.84
C SER A 37 -11.65 26.41 2.33
N GLY A 38 -10.53 26.69 3.02
CA GLY A 38 -10.53 26.94 4.47
C GLY A 38 -11.51 28.00 4.96
N LEU A 39 -11.69 29.08 4.17
CA LEU A 39 -12.57 30.22 4.46
C LEU A 39 -13.99 30.06 3.89
N SER A 40 -14.26 29.00 3.13
CA SER A 40 -15.56 28.81 2.45
C SER A 40 -16.71 28.46 3.40
N CYS A 41 -16.42 28.19 4.69
CA CYS A 41 -17.41 28.01 5.75
C CYS A 41 -17.35 29.17 6.75
N PRO A 42 -18.37 30.06 6.80
CA PRO A 42 -18.30 31.33 7.54
C PRO A 42 -18.43 31.21 9.06
N ASN A 43 -19.03 30.12 9.56
CA ASN A 43 -19.19 29.87 11.00
C ASN A 43 -18.19 28.82 11.47
N TRP A 44 -17.96 28.70 12.78
CA TRP A 44 -17.22 27.60 13.39
C TRP A 44 -17.97 27.17 14.67
N PRO A 45 -18.21 25.88 14.93
CA PRO A 45 -17.75 24.69 14.18
C PRO A 45 -18.65 24.27 12.99
N THR A 46 -19.84 24.84 12.84
CA THR A 46 -20.79 24.55 11.75
C THR A 46 -20.40 25.21 10.43
N CYS A 47 -21.07 24.87 9.32
CA CYS A 47 -20.90 25.55 8.04
C CYS A 47 -22.25 26.09 7.59
N PHE A 48 -22.36 27.40 7.32
CA PHE A 48 -23.63 28.07 7.02
C PHE A 48 -24.72 27.89 8.09
N GLY A 49 -24.33 27.76 9.36
CA GLY A 49 -25.26 27.49 10.47
C GLY A 49 -25.74 26.04 10.59
N ASP A 50 -25.43 25.18 9.61
CA ASP A 50 -25.90 23.79 9.56
C ASP A 50 -24.83 22.76 9.98
N TRP A 51 -25.30 21.64 10.51
CA TRP A 51 -24.53 20.42 10.77
C TRP A 51 -24.60 19.42 9.62
N LEU A 52 -25.31 19.74 8.54
CA LEU A 52 -25.36 18.91 7.34
C LEU A 52 -24.26 19.36 6.37
N PRO A 53 -23.65 18.42 5.63
CA PRO A 53 -22.61 18.76 4.67
C PRO A 53 -23.20 19.62 3.55
N PRO A 54 -22.57 20.74 3.18
CA PRO A 54 -23.02 21.55 2.06
C PRO A 54 -22.85 20.76 0.75
N VAL A 55 -23.88 20.75 -0.09
CA VAL A 55 -23.89 20.00 -1.35
C VAL A 55 -23.27 20.84 -2.47
N GLY A 56 -22.33 20.26 -3.23
CA GLY A 56 -21.84 20.84 -4.50
C GLY A 56 -20.92 22.06 -4.40
N THR A 57 -20.42 22.42 -3.21
CA THR A 57 -19.56 23.61 -3.00
C THR A 57 -18.16 23.23 -2.51
N GLN A 58 -17.16 24.12 -2.68
CA GLN A 58 -15.83 23.96 -2.08
C GLN A 58 -15.88 23.84 -0.54
N ALA A 59 -16.96 24.33 0.08
CA ALA A 59 -17.23 24.22 1.51
C ALA A 59 -17.31 22.79 2.03
N ILE A 60 -17.54 21.79 1.18
CA ILE A 60 -17.50 20.39 1.59
C ILE A 60 -16.11 19.97 2.08
N PHE A 61 -15.03 20.51 1.52
CA PHE A 61 -13.66 20.18 1.95
C PHE A 61 -13.37 20.74 3.34
N ALA A 62 -13.75 22.01 3.58
CA ALA A 62 -13.65 22.59 4.91
C ALA A 62 -14.53 21.82 5.91
N TYR A 63 -15.82 21.62 5.61
CA TYR A 63 -16.75 20.90 6.48
C TYR A 63 -16.23 19.49 6.86
N THR A 64 -15.81 18.70 5.88
CA THR A 64 -15.30 17.33 6.12
C THR A 64 -14.01 17.32 6.94
N HIS A 65 -13.10 18.28 6.72
CA HIS A 65 -11.92 18.46 7.54
C HIS A 65 -12.29 18.75 9.01
N ARG A 66 -13.25 19.67 9.24
CA ARG A 66 -13.72 20.06 10.58
C ARG A 66 -14.38 18.90 11.33
N LEU A 67 -15.26 18.16 10.64
CA LEU A 67 -15.90 16.98 11.20
C LEU A 67 -14.86 15.93 11.58
N THR A 68 -13.90 15.65 10.70
CA THR A 68 -12.83 14.67 10.97
C THR A 68 -11.94 15.14 12.12
N ALA A 69 -11.67 16.44 12.25
CA ALA A 69 -10.93 17.01 13.37
C ALA A 69 -11.68 16.85 14.69
N ALA A 70 -12.99 17.11 14.73
CA ALA A 70 -13.82 16.90 15.91
C ALA A 70 -13.83 15.42 16.36
N ILE A 71 -13.95 14.50 15.40
CA ILE A 71 -13.86 13.05 15.66
C ILE A 71 -12.48 12.70 16.21
N SER A 72 -11.41 13.16 15.57
CA SER A 72 -10.03 12.89 16.01
C SER A 72 -9.79 13.40 17.44
N THR A 73 -10.17 14.64 17.74
CA THR A 73 -10.08 15.22 19.08
C THR A 73 -10.85 14.39 20.10
N SER A 74 -12.08 13.99 19.77
CA SER A 74 -12.91 13.18 20.67
C SER A 74 -12.25 11.83 20.98
N LEU A 75 -11.72 11.13 19.96
CA LEU A 75 -11.04 9.86 20.14
C LEU A 75 -9.78 10.00 21.02
N VAL A 76 -9.01 11.07 20.83
CA VAL A 76 -7.79 11.33 21.62
C VAL A 76 -8.12 11.69 23.06
N LEU A 77 -9.14 12.52 23.30
CA LEU A 77 -9.57 12.88 24.65
C LEU A 77 -10.12 11.66 25.41
N VAL A 78 -10.93 10.82 24.76
CA VAL A 78 -11.40 9.55 25.35
C VAL A 78 -10.21 8.63 25.64
N ALA A 79 -9.24 8.50 24.73
CA ALA A 79 -8.05 7.71 24.96
C ALA A 79 -7.22 8.24 26.14
N ALA A 80 -7.06 9.56 26.25
CA ALA A 80 -6.34 10.20 27.35
C ALA A 80 -7.03 9.96 28.69
N LEU A 81 -8.36 10.14 28.76
CA LEU A 81 -9.16 9.84 29.95
C LEU A 81 -9.03 8.37 30.37
N LEU A 82 -9.25 7.44 29.44
CA LEU A 82 -9.07 6.00 29.71
C LEU A 82 -7.63 5.68 30.15
N SER A 83 -6.62 6.37 29.62
CA SER A 83 -5.22 6.14 30.01
C SER A 83 -4.94 6.53 31.47
N VAL A 84 -5.58 7.60 31.96
CA VAL A 84 -5.45 8.06 33.35
C VAL A 84 -6.22 7.15 34.31
N TRP A 85 -7.35 6.63 33.87
CA TRP A 85 -8.26 5.86 34.73
C TRP A 85 -7.88 4.37 34.78
N GLN A 86 -7.51 3.78 33.64
CA GLN A 86 -7.33 2.34 33.49
C GLN A 86 -5.88 1.91 33.22
N TYR A 87 -5.02 2.82 32.73
CA TYR A 87 -3.63 2.51 32.33
C TYR A 87 -2.57 3.25 33.17
N GLN A 88 -2.82 3.42 34.47
CA GLN A 88 -1.95 4.20 35.37
C GLN A 88 -0.49 3.74 35.44
N LYS A 89 -0.22 2.47 35.15
CA LYS A 89 1.14 1.90 35.17
C LYS A 89 1.91 2.12 33.85
N ALA A 90 1.24 2.48 32.76
CA ALA A 90 1.84 2.77 31.45
C ALA A 90 2.08 4.28 31.30
N ARG A 91 3.15 4.79 31.92
CA ARG A 91 3.51 6.21 31.95
C ARG A 91 3.78 6.77 30.56
N LEU A 92 4.44 6.05 29.65
CA LEU A 92 4.71 6.55 28.30
C LEU A 92 3.40 6.79 27.54
N ILE A 93 2.48 5.82 27.56
CA ILE A 93 1.14 5.96 26.94
C ILE A 93 0.40 7.15 27.54
N ARG A 94 0.36 7.23 28.88
CA ARG A 94 -0.36 8.30 29.57
C ARG A 94 0.22 9.68 29.29
N HIS A 95 1.55 9.85 29.41
CA HIS A 95 2.19 11.14 29.21
C HIS A 95 2.07 11.62 27.76
N THR A 96 2.19 10.73 26.78
CA THR A 96 2.03 11.15 25.37
C THR A 96 0.58 11.52 25.05
N LEU A 97 -0.41 10.82 25.60
CA LEU A 97 -1.83 11.17 25.39
C LEU A 97 -2.24 12.46 26.11
N ILE A 98 -1.73 12.71 27.33
CA ILE A 98 -1.92 13.99 28.03
C ILE A 98 -1.27 15.12 27.21
N GLY A 99 -0.02 14.94 26.79
CA GLY A 99 0.68 15.93 25.96
C GLY A 99 -0.05 16.21 24.64
N ALA A 100 -0.54 15.16 23.96
CA ALA A 100 -1.33 15.30 22.74
C ALA A 100 -2.64 16.07 23.00
N SER A 101 -3.31 15.82 24.12
CA SER A 101 -4.57 16.49 24.49
C SER A 101 -4.36 17.98 24.77
N LEU A 102 -3.29 18.34 25.48
CA LEU A 102 -2.93 19.74 25.73
C LEU A 102 -2.61 20.48 24.43
N LEU A 103 -1.81 19.86 23.56
CA LEU A 103 -1.48 20.43 22.25
C LEU A 103 -2.70 20.51 21.32
N LEU A 104 -3.66 19.57 21.41
CA LEU A 104 -4.91 19.65 20.66
C LEU A 104 -5.77 20.85 21.05
N GLY A 105 -5.76 21.25 22.33
CA GLY A 105 -6.40 22.48 22.79
C GLY A 105 -5.81 23.72 22.09
N PHE A 106 -4.47 23.81 22.08
CA PHE A 106 -3.76 24.88 21.35
C PHE A 106 -4.03 24.82 19.83
N GLN A 107 -3.99 23.63 19.24
CA GLN A 107 -4.22 23.42 17.81
C GLN A 107 -5.64 23.79 17.39
N SER A 108 -6.64 23.55 18.23
CA SER A 108 -8.03 23.90 17.96
C SER A 108 -8.23 25.42 17.95
N LEU A 109 -7.58 26.14 18.86
CA LEU A 109 -7.56 27.61 18.86
C LEU A 109 -6.86 28.15 17.60
N LEU A 110 -5.67 27.63 17.31
CA LEU A 110 -4.89 28.04 16.14
C LEU A 110 -5.64 27.77 14.83
N GLY A 111 -6.28 26.59 14.72
CA GLY A 111 -7.09 26.21 13.58
C GLY A 111 -8.33 27.08 13.39
N ALA A 112 -8.99 27.50 14.48
CA ALA A 112 -10.11 28.45 14.41
C ALA A 112 -9.67 29.81 13.85
N VAL A 113 -8.49 30.32 14.27
CA VAL A 113 -7.94 31.56 13.71
C VAL A 113 -7.61 31.38 12.22
N VAL A 114 -6.88 30.32 11.85
CA VAL A 114 -6.54 30.00 10.45
C VAL A 114 -7.79 29.84 9.56
N ALA A 115 -8.90 29.37 10.12
CA ALA A 115 -10.16 29.19 9.40
C ALA A 115 -11.02 30.47 9.28
N SER A 116 -10.60 31.57 9.92
CA SER A 116 -11.38 32.81 9.99
C SER A 116 -10.69 34.01 9.33
N VAL A 117 -9.36 34.00 9.26
CA VAL A 117 -8.57 35.10 8.70
C VAL A 117 -7.40 34.57 7.88
N GLU A 118 -6.98 35.32 6.87
CA GLU A 118 -5.74 35.04 6.16
C GLU A 118 -4.54 35.35 7.08
N LEU A 119 -3.67 34.35 7.27
CA LEU A 119 -2.54 34.45 8.17
C LEU A 119 -1.20 34.27 7.46
N PRO A 120 -0.12 34.92 7.96
CA PRO A 120 1.24 34.72 7.47
C PRO A 120 1.66 33.24 7.40
N GLY A 121 2.57 32.93 6.45
CA GLY A 121 3.08 31.57 6.22
C GLY A 121 3.66 30.88 7.47
N TRP A 122 4.26 31.64 8.39
CA TRP A 122 4.83 31.08 9.62
C TRP A 122 3.77 30.56 10.61
N ILE A 123 2.58 31.17 10.67
CA ILE A 123 1.48 30.66 11.51
C ILE A 123 0.93 29.36 10.93
N ARG A 124 0.82 29.29 9.59
CA ARG A 124 0.42 28.07 8.89
C ARG A 124 1.43 26.95 9.09
N ALA A 125 2.72 27.26 9.06
CA ALA A 125 3.79 26.31 9.37
C ALA A 125 3.74 25.83 10.83
N LEU A 126 3.44 26.73 11.79
CA LEU A 126 3.24 26.38 13.20
C LEU A 126 2.03 25.44 13.37
N HIS A 127 0.91 25.71 12.70
CA HIS A 127 -0.28 24.86 12.71
C HIS A 127 0.01 23.46 12.15
N LEU A 128 0.76 23.35 11.05
CA LEU A 128 1.19 22.05 10.53
C LEU A 128 2.14 21.34 11.50
N GLY A 129 3.17 22.05 11.99
CA GLY A 129 4.20 21.48 12.86
C GLY A 129 3.64 20.92 14.16
N THR A 130 2.75 21.66 14.82
CA THR A 130 2.05 21.19 16.03
C THR A 130 1.14 20.00 15.74
N GLY A 131 0.41 20.01 14.61
CA GLY A 131 -0.36 18.85 14.15
C GLY A 131 0.50 17.59 13.94
N LEU A 132 1.69 17.72 13.36
CA LEU A 132 2.64 16.61 13.20
C LEU A 132 3.14 16.09 14.56
N VAL A 133 3.43 16.98 15.52
CA VAL A 133 3.84 16.58 16.87
C VAL A 133 2.71 15.82 17.58
N ILE A 134 1.47 16.31 17.52
CA ILE A 134 0.29 15.63 18.08
C ILE A 134 0.16 14.22 17.47
N PHE A 135 0.26 14.11 16.15
CA PHE A 135 0.20 12.82 15.48
C PHE A 135 1.33 11.89 15.94
N GLY A 136 2.54 12.42 16.14
CA GLY A 136 3.67 11.65 16.65
C GLY A 136 3.45 11.12 18.07
N LEU A 137 2.84 11.90 18.95
CA LEU A 137 2.49 11.50 20.32
C LEU A 137 1.42 10.40 20.34
N ILE A 138 0.39 10.52 19.50
CA ILE A 138 -0.67 9.50 19.35
C ILE A 138 -0.08 8.19 18.80
N LEU A 139 0.81 8.26 17.80
CA LEU A 139 1.52 7.09 17.28
C LEU A 139 2.42 6.45 18.35
N THR A 140 3.06 7.25 19.20
CA THR A 140 3.86 6.74 20.33
C THR A 140 3.02 5.91 21.29
N ALA A 141 1.85 6.40 21.68
CA ALA A 141 0.90 5.64 22.49
C ALA A 141 0.45 4.35 21.77
N THR A 142 0.12 4.47 20.48
CA THR A 142 -0.40 3.37 19.65
C THR A 142 0.61 2.24 19.49
N VAL A 143 1.85 2.55 19.09
CA VAL A 143 2.91 1.54 18.90
C VAL A 143 3.26 0.88 20.22
N ASN A 144 3.36 1.63 21.31
CA ASN A 144 3.63 1.05 22.64
C ASN A 144 2.49 0.11 23.10
N ALA A 145 1.23 0.50 22.89
CA ALA A 145 0.07 -0.34 23.19
C ALA A 145 0.01 -1.62 22.34
N VAL A 146 0.49 -1.57 21.09
CA VAL A 146 0.58 -2.76 20.21
C VAL A 146 1.76 -3.66 20.59
N ALA A 147 2.93 -3.08 20.87
CA ALA A 147 4.14 -3.82 21.19
C ALA A 147 4.02 -4.59 22.52
N SER A 148 3.43 -3.97 23.54
CA SER A 148 3.22 -4.57 24.88
C SER A 148 2.35 -5.83 24.90
N GLN A 149 1.64 -6.15 23.82
CA GLN A 149 0.88 -7.40 23.70
C GLN A 149 1.78 -8.63 23.44
N HIS A 150 2.85 -8.44 22.66
CA HIS A 150 3.65 -9.57 22.14
C HIS A 150 4.86 -9.89 23.02
N THR A 151 5.29 -8.93 23.83
CA THR A 151 6.44 -9.08 24.71
C THR A 151 5.99 -8.77 26.14
N ARG A 152 6.32 -9.65 27.10
CA ARG A 152 6.35 -9.32 28.54
C ARG A 152 7.42 -8.24 28.87
N LEU A 153 7.78 -7.40 27.91
CA LEU A 153 8.73 -6.32 28.10
C LEU A 153 8.02 -5.20 28.85
N GLN A 154 8.25 -5.16 30.15
CA GLN A 154 7.85 -4.11 31.10
C GLN A 154 8.53 -2.75 30.84
N GLY A 155 9.01 -2.50 29.62
CA GLY A 155 9.81 -1.33 29.26
C GLY A 155 8.94 -0.16 28.82
N ASP A 156 8.42 0.62 29.76
CA ASP A 156 7.69 1.86 29.51
C ASP A 156 8.63 3.06 29.23
N ARG A 157 9.84 2.78 28.69
CA ARG A 157 10.90 3.77 28.48
C ARG A 157 11.56 3.55 27.13
N LEU A 158 11.69 4.63 26.36
CA LEU A 158 12.43 4.65 25.10
C LEU A 158 13.93 4.82 25.37
N ARG A 159 14.77 4.03 24.68
CA ARG A 159 16.23 4.02 24.85
C ARG A 159 16.91 4.16 23.48
N PHE A 160 17.75 5.18 23.32
CA PHE A 160 18.39 5.52 22.03
C PHE A 160 19.93 5.45 22.10
N HIS A 161 20.47 4.33 22.56
CA HIS A 161 21.92 4.18 22.80
C HIS A 161 22.70 3.78 21.54
N SER A 162 22.08 3.09 20.59
CA SER A 162 22.79 2.57 19.42
C SER A 162 23.05 3.62 18.33
N PRO A 163 24.04 3.39 17.44
CA PRO A 163 24.28 4.27 16.30
C PRO A 163 23.06 4.38 15.38
N PHE A 164 22.36 3.27 15.12
CA PHE A 164 21.14 3.30 14.31
C PHE A 164 20.01 4.09 14.99
N ALA A 165 19.86 3.98 16.31
CA ALA A 165 18.87 4.74 17.08
C ALA A 165 19.09 6.25 16.97
N ARG A 166 20.34 6.70 17.08
CA ARG A 166 20.69 8.12 16.88
C ARG A 166 20.44 8.56 15.44
N LEU A 167 20.75 7.71 14.47
CA LEU A 167 20.49 7.99 13.05
C LEU A 167 19.00 8.17 12.77
N ALA A 168 18.14 7.34 13.37
CA ALA A 168 16.68 7.47 13.26
C ALA A 168 16.17 8.79 13.88
N LEU A 169 16.72 9.21 15.02
CA LEU A 169 16.40 10.52 15.64
C LEU A 169 16.80 11.69 14.75
N TRP A 170 18.02 11.65 14.18
CA TRP A 170 18.46 12.67 13.23
C TRP A 170 17.56 12.72 11.99
N ALA A 171 17.19 11.55 11.43
CA ALA A 171 16.30 11.48 10.28
C ALA A 171 14.91 12.06 10.60
N LEU A 172 14.37 11.76 11.79
CA LEU A 172 13.11 12.33 12.25
C LEU A 172 13.19 13.86 12.37
N GLY A 173 14.22 14.39 13.02
CA GLY A 173 14.41 15.84 13.20
C GLY A 173 14.64 16.59 11.88
N ALA A 174 15.51 16.06 11.01
CA ALA A 174 15.77 16.64 9.70
C ALA A 174 14.50 16.65 8.82
N THR A 175 13.69 15.60 8.88
CA THR A 175 12.43 15.53 8.13
C THR A 175 11.39 16.50 8.68
N PHE A 176 11.30 16.68 10.01
CA PHE A 176 10.47 17.72 10.60
C PHE A 176 10.85 19.11 10.05
N PHE A 177 12.16 19.38 9.96
CA PHE A 177 12.67 20.64 9.42
C PHE A 177 12.35 20.79 7.91
N VAL A 178 12.44 19.72 7.12
CA VAL A 178 11.95 19.70 5.73
C VAL A 178 10.46 20.10 5.65
N PHE A 179 9.61 19.59 6.53
CA PHE A 179 8.18 19.92 6.51
C PHE A 179 7.90 21.36 6.92
N VAL A 180 8.59 21.89 7.94
CA VAL A 180 8.45 23.30 8.34
C VAL A 180 8.90 24.22 7.22
N THR A 181 10.07 23.96 6.63
CA THR A 181 10.59 24.77 5.51
C THR A 181 9.69 24.68 4.27
N GLY A 182 9.18 23.50 3.93
CA GLY A 182 8.21 23.33 2.84
C GLY A 182 6.90 24.07 3.09
N ALA A 183 6.39 24.07 4.32
CA ALA A 183 5.18 24.80 4.70
C ALA A 183 5.37 26.32 4.56
N LEU A 184 6.53 26.84 4.99
CA LEU A 184 6.88 28.26 4.85
C LEU A 184 6.89 28.70 3.39
N ILE A 185 7.53 27.93 2.51
CA ILE A 185 7.60 28.25 1.06
C ILE A 185 6.23 28.12 0.41
N SER A 186 5.48 27.07 0.74
CA SER A 186 4.14 26.88 0.17
C SER A 186 3.14 27.98 0.54
N GLY A 187 3.48 28.81 1.53
CA GLY A 187 2.69 29.95 1.99
C GLY A 187 3.33 31.31 1.66
N SER A 188 4.34 31.34 0.79
CA SER A 188 4.98 32.55 0.26
C SER A 188 4.91 32.58 -1.27
N ASP A 189 5.27 33.72 -1.86
CA ASP A 189 5.38 33.88 -3.32
C ASP A 189 6.46 32.98 -3.96
N SER A 190 7.17 32.18 -3.17
CA SER A 190 8.30 31.32 -3.58
C SER A 190 7.87 29.97 -4.14
N SER A 191 6.59 29.59 -4.02
CA SER A 191 6.11 28.23 -4.30
C SER A 191 6.24 27.77 -5.75
N LEU A 192 6.13 28.69 -6.71
CA LEU A 192 6.11 28.40 -8.15
C LEU A 192 7.26 29.04 -8.94
N VAL A 193 8.22 29.68 -8.26
CA VAL A 193 9.25 30.50 -8.93
C VAL A 193 10.30 29.65 -9.67
N CYS A 194 10.44 28.38 -9.29
CA CYS A 194 11.40 27.46 -9.89
C CYS A 194 10.69 26.39 -10.73
N ALA A 195 10.68 26.58 -12.06
CA ALA A 195 10.03 25.68 -13.03
C ALA A 195 10.89 24.45 -13.42
N SER A 196 12.14 24.39 -12.96
CA SER A 196 13.03 23.25 -13.20
C SER A 196 13.35 22.49 -11.92
N TRP A 197 13.85 21.27 -12.08
CA TRP A 197 14.38 20.41 -11.00
C TRP A 197 15.67 19.73 -11.49
N PRO A 198 16.71 19.55 -10.64
CA PRO A 198 16.79 19.95 -9.23
C PRO A 198 17.17 21.42 -9.02
N LEU A 199 17.76 22.09 -10.01
CA LEU A 199 18.13 23.50 -9.95
C LEU A 199 16.91 24.42 -10.19
N CYS A 200 17.00 25.68 -9.77
CA CYS A 200 15.96 26.68 -9.94
C CYS A 200 16.22 27.43 -11.25
N ASN A 201 15.38 27.23 -12.26
CA ASN A 201 15.53 27.79 -13.60
C ASN A 201 16.95 27.56 -14.19
N GLY A 202 17.51 26.37 -13.93
CA GLY A 202 18.86 25.98 -14.34
C GLY A 202 20.02 26.56 -13.51
N LEU A 203 19.74 27.40 -12.52
CA LEU A 203 20.75 28.08 -11.70
C LEU A 203 20.76 27.55 -10.26
N PHE A 204 21.96 27.53 -9.67
CA PHE A 204 22.14 27.26 -8.24
C PHE A 204 22.11 28.55 -7.41
N PHE A 205 22.76 29.60 -7.91
CA PHE A 205 22.76 30.93 -7.31
C PHE A 205 21.76 31.83 -8.05
N SER A 206 20.90 32.52 -7.31
CA SER A 206 19.97 33.52 -7.84
C SER A 206 20.17 34.87 -7.16
N SER A 207 19.66 35.94 -7.77
CA SER A 207 19.63 37.29 -7.22
C SER A 207 18.36 37.59 -6.42
N SER A 208 17.32 36.75 -6.50
CA SER A 208 16.03 36.99 -5.85
C SER A 208 15.88 36.21 -4.52
N LEU A 209 15.25 36.82 -3.53
CA LEU A 209 14.95 36.16 -2.24
C LEU A 209 13.98 34.95 -2.39
N PRO A 210 12.92 35.01 -3.22
CA PRO A 210 12.06 33.85 -3.47
C PRO A 210 12.79 32.63 -4.04
N ASP A 211 13.73 32.84 -4.97
CA ASP A 211 14.53 31.76 -5.55
C ASP A 211 15.43 31.13 -4.49
N TRP A 212 16.05 31.96 -3.64
CA TRP A 212 16.87 31.50 -2.52
C TRP A 212 16.08 30.70 -1.49
N ALA A 213 14.85 31.11 -1.18
CA ALA A 213 13.98 30.36 -0.27
C ALA A 213 13.68 28.96 -0.83
N GLN A 214 13.30 28.88 -2.12
CA GLN A 214 12.99 27.61 -2.77
C GLN A 214 14.23 26.71 -2.91
N MET A 215 15.37 27.27 -3.33
CA MET A 215 16.63 26.54 -3.40
C MET A 215 17.11 26.07 -2.02
N GLY A 216 16.97 26.90 -0.99
CA GLY A 216 17.31 26.56 0.40
C GLY A 216 16.57 25.32 0.88
N HIS A 217 15.26 25.22 0.64
CA HIS A 217 14.50 24.00 0.93
C HIS A 217 14.98 22.79 0.14
N ARG A 218 15.29 22.95 -1.16
CA ARG A 218 15.83 21.84 -1.97
C ARG A 218 17.18 21.34 -1.45
N VAL A 219 18.05 22.24 -0.97
CA VAL A 219 19.32 21.88 -0.31
C VAL A 219 19.07 21.10 0.98
N ILE A 220 18.12 21.54 1.81
CA ILE A 220 17.72 20.81 3.03
C ILE A 220 17.17 19.42 2.70
N VAL A 221 16.36 19.30 1.64
CA VAL A 221 15.87 18.00 1.13
C VAL A 221 17.05 17.13 0.66
N GLY A 222 18.03 17.70 -0.05
CA GLY A 222 19.23 17.00 -0.49
C GLY A 222 20.06 16.46 0.68
N GLY A 223 20.34 17.27 1.69
CA GLY A 223 21.03 16.84 2.91
C GLY A 223 20.26 15.74 3.66
N THR A 224 18.94 15.90 3.78
CA THR A 224 18.06 14.88 4.39
C THR A 224 18.04 13.58 3.57
N SER A 225 18.18 13.66 2.24
CA SER A 225 18.24 12.48 1.36
C SER A 225 19.47 11.61 1.63
N LEU A 226 20.64 12.22 1.84
CA LEU A 226 21.86 11.50 2.22
C LEU A 226 21.69 10.79 3.58
N LEU A 227 21.06 11.47 4.53
CA LEU A 227 20.73 10.91 5.84
C LEU A 227 19.77 9.71 5.73
N MET A 228 18.74 9.81 4.90
CA MET A 228 17.80 8.71 4.60
C MET A 228 18.47 7.53 3.91
N MET A 229 19.42 7.79 3.00
CA MET A 229 20.21 6.74 2.36
C MET A 229 21.07 5.99 3.38
N ALA A 230 21.74 6.72 4.27
CA ALA A 230 22.51 6.15 5.36
C ALA A 230 21.62 5.34 6.32
N LEU A 231 20.42 5.84 6.63
CA LEU A 231 19.43 5.14 7.44
C LEU A 231 19.02 3.81 6.80
N LEU A 232 18.68 3.80 5.51
CA LEU A 232 18.31 2.59 4.78
C LEU A 232 19.46 1.58 4.75
N TRP A 233 20.65 2.04 4.36
CA TRP A 233 21.85 1.19 4.32
C TRP A 233 22.11 0.53 5.68
N ARG A 234 22.15 1.33 6.75
CA ARG A 234 22.38 0.82 8.11
C ARG A 234 21.27 -0.13 8.54
N ALA A 235 20.01 0.13 8.22
CA ALA A 235 18.91 -0.78 8.53
C ALA A 235 19.12 -2.16 7.89
N TRP A 236 19.46 -2.20 6.60
CA TRP A 236 19.65 -3.44 5.84
C TRP A 236 20.93 -4.21 6.18
N VAL A 237 21.83 -3.60 6.94
CA VAL A 237 23.05 -4.22 7.48
C VAL A 237 22.84 -4.67 8.92
N THR A 238 22.34 -3.80 9.81
CA THR A 238 22.35 -3.99 11.26
C THR A 238 21.00 -4.36 11.88
N GLN A 239 19.90 -4.33 11.12
CA GLN A 239 18.53 -4.55 11.64
C GLN A 239 17.76 -5.66 10.89
N ARG A 240 18.46 -6.56 10.19
CA ARG A 240 17.88 -7.66 9.38
C ARG A 240 17.01 -8.62 10.19
N SER A 241 17.33 -8.85 11.45
CA SER A 241 16.56 -9.70 12.37
C SER A 241 15.31 -9.00 12.93
N GLN A 242 15.22 -7.67 12.81
CA GLN A 242 14.25 -6.85 13.50
C GLN A 242 12.97 -6.65 12.68
N ARG A 243 11.94 -7.46 12.99
CA ARG A 243 10.68 -7.57 12.23
C ARG A 243 9.89 -6.27 12.09
N ALA A 244 10.05 -5.32 13.01
CA ALA A 244 9.38 -4.02 12.94
C ALA A 244 10.31 -2.92 12.38
N ILE A 245 11.58 -2.93 12.79
CA ILE A 245 12.53 -1.84 12.50
C ILE A 245 12.91 -1.81 11.01
N LEU A 246 13.33 -2.93 10.43
CA LEU A 246 13.79 -2.95 9.03
C LEU A 246 12.65 -2.60 8.04
N PRO A 247 11.44 -3.17 8.15
CA PRO A 247 10.32 -2.75 7.31
C PRO A 247 9.92 -1.29 7.51
N ALA A 248 9.86 -0.79 8.75
CA ALA A 248 9.51 0.61 9.02
C ALA A 248 10.55 1.58 8.42
N ALA A 249 11.84 1.29 8.57
CA ALA A 249 12.91 2.08 7.95
C ALA A 249 12.82 2.07 6.42
N THR A 250 12.57 0.90 5.83
CA THR A 250 12.44 0.76 4.38
C THR A 250 11.22 1.52 3.86
N VAL A 251 10.07 1.40 4.51
CA VAL A 251 8.85 2.14 4.16
C VAL A 251 9.08 3.65 4.28
N ALA A 252 9.64 4.13 5.40
CA ALA A 252 9.90 5.54 5.60
C ALA A 252 10.79 6.14 4.50
N VAL A 253 11.88 5.45 4.15
CA VAL A 253 12.81 5.92 3.11
C VAL A 253 12.19 5.86 1.72
N VAL A 254 11.48 4.78 1.37
CA VAL A 254 10.82 4.68 0.05
C VAL A 254 9.71 5.74 -0.09
N LEU A 255 8.93 5.99 0.96
CA LEU A 255 7.95 7.08 0.98
C LEU A 255 8.64 8.45 0.83
N PHE A 256 9.78 8.67 1.48
CA PHE A 256 10.53 9.93 1.37
C PHE A 256 11.03 10.19 -0.05
N TYR A 257 11.60 9.18 -0.73
CA TYR A 257 11.97 9.33 -2.13
C TYR A 257 10.76 9.45 -3.07
N GLY A 258 9.65 8.79 -2.73
CA GLY A 258 8.36 9.01 -3.40
C GLY A 258 7.88 10.46 -3.25
N GLN A 259 8.04 11.07 -2.08
CA GLN A 259 7.72 12.48 -1.83
C GLN A 259 8.54 13.42 -2.72
N ILE A 260 9.85 13.14 -2.83
CA ILE A 260 10.76 13.90 -3.69
C ILE A 260 10.34 13.76 -5.16
N LEU A 261 10.02 12.54 -5.61
CA LEU A 261 9.53 12.31 -6.97
C LEU A 261 8.26 13.12 -7.25
N VAL A 262 7.27 13.05 -6.36
CA VAL A 262 6.02 13.82 -6.51
C VAL A 262 6.30 15.31 -6.52
N GLY A 263 7.15 15.83 -5.62
CA GLY A 263 7.52 17.25 -5.58
C GLY A 263 8.27 17.71 -6.84
N ALA A 264 9.20 16.91 -7.35
CA ALA A 264 9.92 17.19 -8.60
C ALA A 264 8.96 17.26 -9.80
N LEU A 265 8.01 16.32 -9.89
CA LEU A 265 6.99 16.31 -10.93
C LEU A 265 6.06 17.52 -10.85
N MET A 266 5.65 17.92 -9.64
CA MET A 266 4.86 19.14 -9.44
C MET A 266 5.60 20.40 -9.89
N SER A 267 6.93 20.44 -9.75
CA SER A 267 7.73 21.62 -10.16
C SER A 267 8.04 21.69 -11.65
N THR A 268 8.02 20.55 -12.35
CA THR A 268 8.45 20.45 -13.76
C THR A 268 7.30 20.27 -14.72
N ARG A 269 6.08 20.07 -14.21
CA ARG A 269 4.92 19.78 -15.03
C ARG A 269 3.68 20.51 -14.50
N GLU A 270 2.87 21.08 -15.40
CA GLU A 270 1.55 21.64 -15.10
C GLU A 270 0.53 20.51 -14.83
N PHE A 271 0.45 20.01 -13.59
CA PHE A 271 -0.30 18.78 -13.27
C PHE A 271 -1.37 18.94 -12.18
N PRO A 272 -2.34 18.01 -12.12
CA PRO A 272 -3.64 18.26 -11.49
C PRO A 272 -3.64 18.17 -9.96
N VAL A 273 -4.70 18.70 -9.34
CA VAL A 273 -4.95 18.76 -7.88
C VAL A 273 -4.73 17.44 -7.14
N TYR A 274 -4.89 16.29 -7.80
CA TYR A 274 -4.66 14.98 -7.16
C TYR A 274 -3.19 14.72 -6.80
N LEU A 275 -2.21 15.19 -7.58
CA LEU A 275 -0.78 15.00 -7.25
C LEU A 275 -0.40 15.78 -6.00
N LEU A 276 -1.07 16.90 -5.80
CA LEU A 276 -0.89 17.70 -4.60
C LEU A 276 -1.51 17.04 -3.37
N GLY A 277 -2.71 16.47 -3.51
CA GLY A 277 -3.29 15.61 -2.49
C GLY A 277 -2.35 14.44 -2.16
N LEU A 278 -1.74 13.84 -3.18
CA LEU A 278 -0.73 12.78 -3.01
C LEU A 278 0.54 13.29 -2.30
N HIS A 279 1.06 14.47 -2.67
CA HIS A 279 2.22 15.08 -2.02
C HIS A 279 1.95 15.32 -0.53
N GLN A 280 0.76 15.82 -0.18
CA GLN A 280 0.37 15.99 1.21
C GLN A 280 0.23 14.64 1.93
N ALA A 281 -0.48 13.69 1.33
CA ALA A 281 -0.70 12.36 1.92
C ALA A 281 0.61 11.62 2.17
N THR A 282 1.53 11.66 1.21
CA THR A 282 2.86 11.07 1.33
C THR A 282 3.70 11.79 2.38
N ALA A 283 3.68 13.11 2.50
CA ALA A 283 4.39 13.83 3.57
C ALA A 283 3.97 13.34 4.97
N VAL A 284 2.66 13.27 5.22
CA VAL A 284 2.13 12.78 6.50
C VAL A 284 2.49 11.30 6.71
N ALA A 285 2.49 10.48 5.65
CA ALA A 285 2.88 9.07 5.72
C ALA A 285 4.38 8.90 6.02
N VAL A 286 5.26 9.73 5.46
CA VAL A 286 6.70 9.76 5.77
C VAL A 286 6.89 10.08 7.26
N TRP A 287 6.22 11.12 7.76
CA TRP A 287 6.27 11.48 9.18
C TRP A 287 5.86 10.31 10.07
N GLY A 288 4.69 9.72 9.78
CA GLY A 288 4.16 8.61 10.56
C GLY A 288 5.10 7.40 10.54
N ALA A 289 5.66 7.05 9.38
CA ALA A 289 6.59 5.94 9.24
C ALA A 289 7.91 6.16 10.01
N LEU A 290 8.46 7.38 10.00
CA LEU A 290 9.65 7.74 10.78
C LEU A 290 9.38 7.75 12.28
N VAL A 291 8.22 8.26 12.71
CA VAL A 291 7.82 8.20 14.13
C VAL A 291 7.71 6.74 14.58
N ILE A 292 6.99 5.90 13.81
CA ILE A 292 6.87 4.45 14.09
C ILE A 292 8.25 3.79 14.16
N LEU A 293 9.15 4.09 13.22
CA LEU A 293 10.53 3.60 13.23
C LEU A 293 11.23 4.00 14.53
N THR A 294 11.25 5.29 14.87
CA THR A 294 11.93 5.83 16.05
C THR A 294 11.39 5.21 17.33
N ILE A 295 10.07 5.02 17.45
CA ILE A 295 9.48 4.34 18.61
C ILE A 295 9.90 2.87 18.65
N CYS A 296 9.82 2.14 17.54
CA CYS A 296 10.23 0.74 17.47
C CYS A 296 11.71 0.56 17.86
N VAL A 297 12.59 1.46 17.41
CA VAL A 297 14.01 1.44 17.78
C VAL A 297 14.19 1.77 19.26
N GLY A 298 13.48 2.79 19.77
CA GLY A 298 13.52 3.18 21.17
C GLY A 298 13.02 2.09 22.12
N LEU A 299 11.95 1.37 21.75
CA LEU A 299 11.41 0.24 22.50
C LEU A 299 12.31 -0.99 22.43
N ALA A 300 12.94 -1.25 21.29
CA ALA A 300 13.92 -2.33 21.15
C ALA A 300 15.16 -2.06 22.01
N GLY A 301 15.58 -0.79 22.12
CA GLY A 301 16.63 -0.36 23.04
C GLY A 301 17.97 -1.05 22.83
N ARG A 302 18.27 -1.46 21.59
CA ARG A 302 19.43 -2.28 21.23
C ARG A 302 20.76 -1.61 21.61
N SER A 303 21.75 -2.44 21.94
CA SER A 303 23.10 -1.99 22.25
C SER A 303 23.97 -1.84 21.00
N VAL A 304 25.11 -1.14 21.15
CA VAL A 304 26.13 -1.04 20.09
C VAL A 304 26.67 -2.42 19.71
N GLN A 305 26.84 -3.30 20.70
CA GLN A 305 27.38 -4.65 20.53
C GLN A 305 26.41 -5.54 19.74
N GLU A 306 25.10 -5.47 20.02
CA GLU A 306 24.09 -6.24 19.29
C GLU A 306 24.02 -5.85 17.81
N GLU A 307 24.11 -4.55 17.50
CA GLU A 307 24.15 -4.07 16.11
C GLU A 307 25.45 -4.46 15.41
N GLY A 308 26.58 -4.34 16.12
CA GLY A 308 27.90 -4.73 15.61
C GLY A 308 27.97 -6.22 15.28
N PHE A 309 27.43 -7.07 16.15
CA PHE A 309 27.36 -8.51 15.93
C PHE A 309 26.53 -8.87 14.70
N GLU A 310 25.37 -8.26 14.53
CA GLU A 310 24.52 -8.50 13.36
C GLU A 310 25.15 -7.98 12.06
N ALA A 311 25.88 -6.87 12.13
CA ALA A 311 26.64 -6.33 11.00
C ALA A 311 27.78 -7.24 10.56
N SER A 312 28.45 -7.91 11.52
CA SER A 312 29.59 -8.79 11.24
C SER A 312 29.20 -10.17 10.71
N GLN A 313 27.92 -10.56 10.78
CA GLN A 313 27.50 -11.86 10.25
C GLN A 313 27.69 -11.91 8.72
N PRO A 314 28.35 -12.95 8.19
CA PRO A 314 28.65 -13.05 6.76
C PRO A 314 27.35 -13.12 5.95
N LEU A 315 27.34 -12.36 4.85
CA LEU A 315 26.24 -12.32 3.90
C LEU A 315 26.66 -12.97 2.60
N ALA A 316 26.06 -14.10 2.25
CA ALA A 316 26.19 -14.67 0.91
C ALA A 316 25.41 -13.79 -0.09
N GLN A 317 25.97 -12.64 -0.47
CA GLN A 317 25.28 -11.55 -1.18
C GLN A 317 24.60 -12.03 -2.47
N LYS A 318 25.28 -12.86 -3.27
CA LYS A 318 24.73 -13.44 -4.51
C LYS A 318 23.50 -14.30 -4.21
N GLN A 319 23.58 -15.21 -3.24
CA GLN A 319 22.47 -16.08 -2.84
C GLN A 319 21.31 -15.25 -2.28
N ARG A 320 21.59 -14.25 -1.46
CA ARG A 320 20.60 -13.32 -0.89
C ARG A 320 19.84 -12.58 -1.98
N LEU A 321 20.53 -12.07 -3.01
CA LEU A 321 19.89 -11.43 -4.16
C LEU A 321 18.98 -12.39 -4.93
N LEU A 322 19.46 -13.61 -5.21
CA LEU A 322 18.65 -14.64 -5.86
C LEU A 322 17.43 -15.03 -5.03
N ASP A 323 17.56 -15.10 -3.70
CA ASP A 323 16.46 -15.37 -2.79
C ASP A 323 15.43 -14.22 -2.80
N LEU A 324 15.87 -12.96 -2.84
CA LEU A 324 14.97 -11.80 -2.99
C LEU A 324 14.24 -11.83 -4.34
N LEU A 325 14.94 -12.12 -5.44
CA LEU A 325 14.32 -12.30 -6.76
C LEU A 325 13.35 -13.47 -6.78
N THR A 326 13.63 -14.54 -6.05
CA THR A 326 12.72 -15.69 -5.92
C THR A 326 11.41 -15.29 -5.23
N LEU A 327 11.44 -14.32 -4.31
CA LEU A 327 10.22 -13.83 -3.65
C LEU A 327 9.24 -13.16 -4.63
N THR A 328 9.72 -12.57 -5.73
CA THR A 328 8.87 -11.89 -6.71
C THR A 328 8.12 -12.85 -7.64
N LYS A 329 8.53 -14.13 -7.71
CA LYS A 329 7.91 -15.17 -8.55
C LYS A 329 7.82 -14.76 -10.03
N PRO A 330 8.94 -14.47 -10.71
CA PRO A 330 8.95 -13.85 -12.04
C PRO A 330 8.13 -14.61 -13.07
N ILE A 331 8.20 -15.95 -13.09
CA ILE A 331 7.44 -16.80 -14.03
C ILE A 331 5.92 -16.60 -13.90
N ILE A 332 5.42 -16.49 -12.65
CA ILE A 332 3.99 -16.28 -12.41
C ILE A 332 3.61 -14.85 -12.79
N VAL A 333 4.46 -13.88 -12.46
CA VAL A 333 4.25 -12.47 -12.81
C VAL A 333 4.18 -12.26 -14.32
N THR A 334 4.98 -12.96 -15.13
CA THR A 334 4.94 -12.85 -16.60
C THR A 334 3.53 -13.06 -17.16
N LEU A 335 2.79 -14.07 -16.68
CA LEU A 335 1.43 -14.30 -17.16
C LEU A 335 0.48 -13.14 -16.78
N LEU A 336 0.63 -12.56 -15.59
CA LEU A 336 -0.14 -11.38 -15.19
C LEU A 336 0.17 -10.19 -16.09
N LEU A 337 1.44 -9.98 -16.43
CA LEU A 337 1.87 -8.90 -17.33
C LEU A 337 1.28 -9.02 -18.73
N VAL A 338 1.13 -10.24 -19.26
CA VAL A 338 0.44 -10.46 -20.54
C VAL A 338 -0.99 -9.96 -20.45
N THR A 339 -1.70 -10.26 -19.36
CA THR A 339 -3.09 -9.81 -19.19
C THR A 339 -3.22 -8.29 -19.01
N THR A 340 -2.24 -7.65 -18.36
CA THR A 340 -2.13 -6.18 -18.31
C THR A 340 -1.93 -5.62 -19.71
N PHE A 341 -0.99 -6.17 -20.48
CA PHE A 341 -0.70 -5.70 -21.83
C PHE A 341 -1.92 -5.85 -22.76
N THR A 342 -2.63 -6.97 -22.70
CA THR A 342 -3.91 -7.13 -23.41
C THR A 342 -4.90 -6.04 -23.02
N GLY A 343 -5.04 -5.72 -21.72
CA GLY A 343 -5.90 -4.62 -21.27
C GLY A 343 -5.52 -3.29 -21.90
N MET A 344 -4.21 -3.01 -22.06
CA MET A 344 -3.74 -1.80 -22.72
C MET A 344 -4.11 -1.77 -24.21
N VAL A 345 -3.84 -2.86 -24.94
CA VAL A 345 -4.11 -2.94 -26.39
C VAL A 345 -5.61 -2.90 -26.68
N VAL A 346 -6.40 -3.71 -25.99
CA VAL A 346 -7.86 -3.77 -26.21
C VAL A 346 -8.53 -2.46 -25.80
N GLY A 347 -8.05 -1.82 -24.72
CA GLY A 347 -8.55 -0.52 -24.29
C GLY A 347 -8.26 0.61 -25.27
N GLY A 348 -7.02 0.68 -25.75
CA GLY A 348 -6.59 1.69 -26.72
C GLY A 348 -7.02 1.41 -28.16
N LYS A 349 -7.34 0.15 -28.50
CA LYS A 349 -7.52 -0.35 -29.88
C LYS A 349 -6.32 -0.10 -30.79
N GLU A 350 -5.13 -0.05 -30.19
CA GLU A 350 -3.86 0.17 -30.89
C GLU A 350 -2.72 -0.39 -30.04
N LEU A 351 -1.52 -0.47 -30.61
CA LEU A 351 -0.32 -0.77 -29.85
C LEU A 351 0.08 0.47 -29.02
N PRO A 352 0.10 0.39 -27.67
CA PRO A 352 0.44 1.54 -26.85
C PRO A 352 1.90 1.96 -27.04
N ALA A 353 2.18 3.25 -26.85
CA ALA A 353 3.54 3.78 -26.90
C ALA A 353 4.51 2.99 -26.00
N PHE A 354 5.75 2.80 -26.47
CA PHE A 354 6.76 2.00 -25.77
C PHE A 354 6.98 2.45 -24.32
N SER A 355 7.08 3.76 -24.08
CA SER A 355 7.27 4.33 -22.74
C SER A 355 6.12 3.95 -21.79
N LEU A 356 4.87 4.13 -22.22
CA LEU A 356 3.68 3.79 -21.44
C LEU A 356 3.64 2.29 -21.11
N THR A 357 3.94 1.45 -22.11
CA THR A 357 4.03 -0.01 -21.94
C THR A 357 5.13 -0.39 -20.95
N ALA A 358 6.35 0.15 -21.11
CA ALA A 358 7.48 -0.15 -20.25
C ALA A 358 7.20 0.21 -18.78
N TRP A 359 6.68 1.41 -18.51
CA TRP A 359 6.34 1.84 -17.16
C TRP A 359 5.20 1.03 -16.55
N THR A 360 4.15 0.75 -17.33
CA THR A 360 2.99 -0.03 -16.87
C THR A 360 3.38 -1.46 -16.51
N LEU A 361 4.18 -2.13 -17.36
CA LEU A 361 4.61 -3.50 -17.10
C LEU A 361 5.64 -3.57 -15.97
N LEU A 362 6.59 -2.63 -15.89
CA LEU A 362 7.54 -2.56 -14.78
C LEU A 362 6.81 -2.34 -13.46
N ALA A 363 5.96 -1.33 -13.37
CA ALA A 363 5.20 -1.04 -12.16
C ALA A 363 4.27 -2.21 -11.79
N GLY A 364 3.61 -2.84 -12.77
CA GLY A 364 2.79 -4.05 -12.56
C GLY A 364 3.59 -5.24 -12.05
N ALA A 365 4.83 -5.43 -12.54
CA ALA A 365 5.71 -6.50 -12.08
C ALA A 365 6.12 -6.31 -10.63
N LEU A 366 6.45 -5.07 -10.24
CA LEU A 366 6.78 -4.71 -8.86
C LEU A 366 5.55 -4.86 -7.94
N ALA A 367 4.34 -4.51 -8.39
CA ALA A 367 3.10 -4.70 -7.64
C ALA A 367 2.85 -6.18 -7.32
N ALA A 368 2.88 -7.02 -8.36
CA ALA A 368 2.63 -8.45 -8.23
C ALA A 368 3.75 -9.15 -7.43
N GLY A 369 5.00 -8.80 -7.70
CA GLY A 369 6.17 -9.32 -7.00
C GLY A 369 6.19 -8.94 -5.51
N GLY A 370 5.93 -7.67 -5.19
CA GLY A 370 5.82 -7.17 -3.82
C GLY A 370 4.69 -7.85 -3.05
N SER A 371 3.51 -7.98 -3.67
CA SER A 371 2.37 -8.70 -3.11
C SER A 371 2.71 -10.17 -2.84
N GLY A 372 3.43 -10.81 -3.76
CA GLY A 372 3.93 -12.18 -3.63
C GLY A 372 4.95 -12.36 -2.50
N ALA A 373 5.82 -11.38 -2.26
CA ALA A 373 6.78 -11.36 -1.16
C ALA A 373 6.09 -11.18 0.19
N VAL A 374 5.16 -10.23 0.31
CA VAL A 374 4.36 -10.00 1.54
C VAL A 374 3.51 -11.23 1.86
N ASN A 375 2.87 -11.86 0.88
CA ASN A 375 2.14 -13.11 1.09
C ASN A 375 3.05 -14.21 1.65
N GLN A 376 4.28 -14.36 1.15
CA GLN A 376 5.23 -15.35 1.68
C GLN A 376 5.69 -15.02 3.10
N TYR A 377 5.80 -13.75 3.46
CA TYR A 377 6.02 -13.34 4.85
C TYR A 377 4.84 -13.74 5.75
N ILE A 378 3.60 -13.51 5.31
CA ILE A 378 2.38 -13.87 6.05
C ILE A 378 2.27 -15.39 6.22
N ASP A 379 2.57 -16.14 5.16
CA ASP A 379 2.45 -17.60 5.11
C ASP A 379 3.65 -18.35 5.69
N ARG A 380 4.73 -17.69 6.10
CA ARG A 380 6.03 -18.32 6.41
C ARG A 380 5.95 -19.59 7.29
N GLU A 381 5.08 -19.59 8.31
CA GLU A 381 4.89 -20.73 9.23
C GLU A 381 4.04 -21.85 8.60
N LEU A 382 3.08 -21.49 7.74
CA LEU A 382 2.28 -22.43 6.96
C LEU A 382 3.11 -23.07 5.85
N ASP A 383 3.93 -22.27 5.18
CA ASP A 383 4.78 -22.70 4.08
C ASP A 383 5.77 -23.80 4.53
N GLN A 384 6.27 -23.74 5.77
CA GLN A 384 7.10 -24.78 6.40
C GLN A 384 6.39 -26.14 6.51
N ARG A 385 5.07 -26.17 6.60
CA ARG A 385 4.25 -27.40 6.75
C ARG A 385 3.81 -28.00 5.40
N MET A 386 4.24 -27.42 4.30
CA MET A 386 3.83 -27.77 2.94
C MET A 386 5.05 -28.11 2.08
N VAL A 387 5.12 -29.36 1.59
CA VAL A 387 6.27 -29.88 0.81
C VAL A 387 6.70 -28.94 -0.32
N ARG A 388 5.74 -28.39 -1.07
CA ARG A 388 6.00 -27.49 -2.21
C ARG A 388 6.66 -26.16 -1.80
N THR A 389 6.37 -25.67 -0.60
CA THR A 389 6.67 -24.29 -0.20
C THR A 389 7.66 -24.21 0.95
N ALA A 390 8.01 -25.34 1.57
CA ALA A 390 9.00 -25.40 2.66
C ALA A 390 10.38 -24.89 2.22
N GLY A 391 10.73 -25.02 0.93
CA GLY A 391 12.00 -24.51 0.37
C GLY A 391 12.02 -23.01 0.03
N ARG A 392 10.92 -22.28 0.24
CA ARG A 392 10.86 -20.82 -0.01
C ARG A 392 11.85 -20.08 0.89
N PRO A 393 12.48 -18.99 0.43
CA PRO A 393 13.57 -18.33 1.14
C PRO A 393 13.28 -17.98 2.61
N ILE A 394 12.10 -17.44 2.91
CA ILE A 394 11.70 -17.07 4.27
C ILE A 394 11.35 -18.31 5.11
N ALA A 395 10.61 -19.26 4.51
CA ALA A 395 10.17 -20.47 5.19
C ALA A 395 11.35 -21.37 5.59
N SER A 396 12.36 -21.47 4.73
CA SER A 396 13.58 -22.25 4.96
C SER A 396 14.64 -21.51 5.78
N GLY A 397 14.40 -20.26 6.18
CA GLY A 397 15.35 -19.45 6.96
C GLY A 397 16.55 -18.90 6.20
N ARG A 398 16.58 -18.94 4.86
CA ARG A 398 17.66 -18.33 4.06
C ARG A 398 17.58 -16.80 4.03
N LEU A 399 16.37 -16.26 4.14
CA LEU A 399 16.11 -14.85 4.38
C LEU A 399 15.36 -14.69 5.70
N THR A 400 15.68 -13.63 6.44
CA THR A 400 14.90 -13.28 7.62
C THR A 400 13.49 -12.83 7.23
N PRO A 401 12.50 -12.98 8.12
CA PRO A 401 11.16 -12.44 7.88
C PRO A 401 11.15 -10.92 7.69
N ALA A 402 12.04 -10.18 8.36
CA ALA A 402 12.08 -8.73 8.25
C ALA A 402 12.57 -8.28 6.86
N GLU A 403 13.59 -8.94 6.31
CA GLU A 403 14.05 -8.68 4.94
C GLU A 403 12.95 -8.94 3.90
N GLY A 404 12.26 -10.08 4.02
CA GLY A 404 11.17 -10.43 3.11
C GLY A 404 10.01 -9.42 3.15
N LEU A 405 9.62 -8.97 4.33
CA LEU A 405 8.57 -7.97 4.50
C LEU A 405 9.02 -6.59 3.99
N ALA A 406 10.23 -6.16 4.35
CA ALA A 406 10.78 -4.87 3.92
C ALA A 406 10.91 -4.79 2.40
N PHE A 407 11.45 -5.84 1.77
CA PHE A 407 11.54 -5.93 0.32
C PHE A 407 10.15 -5.88 -0.33
N GLY A 408 9.20 -6.69 0.15
CA GLY A 408 7.84 -6.68 -0.37
C GLY A 408 7.17 -5.31 -0.31
N LEU A 409 7.23 -4.64 0.85
CA LEU A 409 6.67 -3.30 1.03
C LEU A 409 7.37 -2.25 0.16
N ALA A 410 8.69 -2.33 -0.02
CA ALA A 410 9.42 -1.45 -0.92
C ALA A 410 8.90 -1.56 -2.36
N LEU A 411 8.77 -2.79 -2.88
CA LEU A 411 8.28 -3.01 -4.24
C LEU A 411 6.86 -2.48 -4.45
N LEU A 412 5.97 -2.66 -3.46
CA LEU A 412 4.60 -2.16 -3.51
C LEU A 412 4.56 -0.63 -3.58
N LEU A 413 5.33 0.05 -2.73
CA LEU A 413 5.38 1.52 -2.72
C LEU A 413 6.03 2.07 -3.99
N ILE A 414 7.15 1.49 -4.43
CA ILE A 414 7.81 1.90 -5.68
C ILE A 414 6.84 1.73 -6.86
N SER A 415 6.13 0.59 -6.93
CA SER A 415 5.11 0.34 -7.95
C SER A 415 4.05 1.45 -7.99
N PHE A 416 3.49 1.82 -6.83
CA PHE A 416 2.48 2.86 -6.73
C PHE A 416 3.00 4.21 -7.26
N TYR A 417 4.20 4.63 -6.86
CA TYR A 417 4.79 5.88 -7.34
C TYR A 417 5.09 5.85 -8.84
N LEU A 418 5.57 4.72 -9.39
CA LEU A 418 5.79 4.60 -10.84
C LEU A 418 4.48 4.73 -11.63
N PHE A 419 3.40 4.09 -11.18
CA PHE A 419 2.09 4.26 -11.81
C PHE A 419 1.61 5.72 -11.72
N ALA A 420 1.68 6.34 -10.54
CA ALA A 420 1.21 7.71 -10.34
C ALA A 420 2.03 8.75 -11.13
N ALA A 421 3.33 8.52 -11.32
CA ALA A 421 4.26 9.45 -11.96
C ALA A 421 4.33 9.33 -13.49
N PHE A 422 4.29 8.10 -14.01
CA PHE A 422 4.63 7.80 -15.41
C PHE A 422 3.51 7.11 -16.19
N VAL A 423 2.39 6.78 -15.54
CA VAL A 423 1.21 6.18 -16.19
C VAL A 423 0.01 7.09 -15.99
N ASN A 424 -0.76 6.90 -14.91
CA ASN A 424 -1.81 7.81 -14.45
C ASN A 424 -2.30 7.38 -13.05
N LEU A 425 -3.05 8.27 -12.38
CA LEU A 425 -3.56 8.00 -11.04
C LEU A 425 -4.55 6.84 -11.00
N LEU A 426 -5.40 6.69 -12.02
CA LEU A 426 -6.42 5.62 -12.04
C LEU A 426 -5.76 4.24 -12.01
N ALA A 427 -4.74 4.02 -12.84
CA ALA A 427 -3.93 2.80 -12.83
C ALA A 427 -3.23 2.59 -11.48
N ALA A 428 -2.70 3.65 -10.86
CA ALA A 428 -2.07 3.59 -9.55
C ALA A 428 -3.05 3.16 -8.45
N LEU A 429 -4.26 3.72 -8.44
CA LEU A 429 -5.32 3.41 -7.46
C LEU A 429 -5.88 2.01 -7.66
N LEU A 430 -6.11 1.58 -8.91
CA LEU A 430 -6.53 0.21 -9.21
C LEU A 430 -5.47 -0.80 -8.77
N SER A 431 -4.20 -0.53 -9.06
CA SER A 431 -3.08 -1.37 -8.63
C SER A 431 -3.00 -1.44 -7.11
N LEU A 432 -3.09 -0.30 -6.41
CA LEU A 432 -3.14 -0.24 -4.94
C LEU A 432 -4.32 -1.04 -4.37
N ALA A 433 -5.52 -0.88 -4.94
CA ALA A 433 -6.69 -1.65 -4.55
C ALA A 433 -6.45 -3.15 -4.70
N GLY A 434 -5.80 -3.59 -5.78
CA GLY A 434 -5.44 -5.00 -5.96
C GLY A 434 -4.38 -5.51 -4.99
N MET A 435 -3.38 -4.70 -4.65
CA MET A 435 -2.39 -5.03 -3.62
C MET A 435 -3.08 -5.22 -2.26
N LEU A 436 -3.94 -4.28 -1.87
CA LEU A 436 -4.69 -4.35 -0.61
C LEU A 436 -5.66 -5.53 -0.59
N TYR A 437 -6.35 -5.79 -1.71
CA TYR A 437 -7.21 -6.96 -1.87
C TYR A 437 -6.42 -8.25 -1.65
N TYR A 438 -5.26 -8.38 -2.30
CA TYR A 438 -4.44 -9.58 -2.18
C TYR A 438 -3.91 -9.79 -0.77
N VAL A 439 -3.35 -8.75 -0.16
CA VAL A 439 -2.68 -8.86 1.15
C VAL A 439 -3.70 -8.96 2.28
N LEU A 440 -4.64 -8.02 2.36
CA LEU A 440 -5.57 -7.93 3.50
C LEU A 440 -6.72 -8.93 3.35
N LEU A 441 -7.45 -8.82 2.24
CA LEU A 441 -8.68 -9.59 2.05
C LEU A 441 -8.37 -11.05 1.79
N TYR A 442 -7.43 -11.36 0.90
CA TYR A 442 -7.07 -12.75 0.61
C TYR A 442 -6.08 -13.35 1.63
N SER A 443 -4.83 -12.88 1.69
CA SER A 443 -3.75 -13.55 2.44
C SER A 443 -3.99 -13.60 3.95
N ILE A 444 -4.45 -12.50 4.56
CA ILE A 444 -4.71 -12.44 6.00
C ILE A 444 -6.06 -13.08 6.36
N TYR A 445 -7.13 -12.71 5.66
CA TYR A 445 -8.49 -13.08 6.05
C TYR A 445 -9.03 -14.32 5.34
N LEU A 446 -9.43 -14.20 4.07
CA LEU A 446 -10.23 -15.21 3.37
C LEU A 446 -9.54 -16.57 3.29
N LYS A 447 -8.22 -16.60 3.08
CA LYS A 447 -7.44 -17.82 2.89
C LYS A 447 -7.68 -18.86 3.97
N LYS A 448 -7.88 -18.42 5.22
CA LYS A 448 -8.10 -19.29 6.39
C LYS A 448 -9.56 -19.37 6.82
N ALA A 449 -10.43 -18.51 6.28
CA ALA A 449 -11.79 -18.33 6.78
C ALA A 449 -12.85 -19.19 6.06
N THR A 450 -12.70 -19.46 4.77
CA THR A 450 -13.79 -20.04 3.96
C THR A 450 -13.31 -20.91 2.79
N VAL A 451 -14.17 -21.82 2.33
CA VAL A 451 -13.97 -22.60 1.08
C VAL A 451 -14.01 -21.75 -0.18
N GLN A 452 -14.58 -20.54 -0.09
CA GLN A 452 -14.64 -19.55 -1.17
C GLN A 452 -13.37 -18.68 -1.24
N ASN A 453 -12.32 -19.04 -0.49
CA ASN A 453 -11.09 -18.28 -0.38
C ASN A 453 -10.47 -17.90 -1.72
N ILE A 454 -10.40 -18.85 -2.66
CA ILE A 454 -9.82 -18.65 -3.99
C ILE A 454 -10.81 -17.99 -4.96
N VAL A 455 -12.12 -18.20 -4.78
CA VAL A 455 -13.13 -17.58 -5.64
C VAL A 455 -13.13 -16.07 -5.40
N ILE A 456 -13.37 -15.67 -4.15
CA ILE A 456 -13.37 -14.25 -3.77
C ILE A 456 -11.94 -13.72 -3.88
N GLY A 457 -10.94 -14.44 -3.35
CA GLY A 457 -9.52 -14.05 -3.44
C GLY A 457 -9.00 -13.88 -4.87
N GLY A 458 -9.60 -14.55 -5.85
CA GLY A 458 -9.30 -14.41 -7.27
C GLY A 458 -9.49 -12.99 -7.82
N GLY A 459 -10.29 -12.17 -7.15
CA GLY A 459 -10.49 -10.76 -7.50
C GLY A 459 -9.18 -9.97 -7.59
N ALA A 460 -8.23 -10.23 -6.69
CA ALA A 460 -6.92 -9.57 -6.76
C ALA A 460 -6.14 -9.91 -8.05
N GLY A 461 -6.22 -11.16 -8.50
CA GLY A 461 -5.55 -11.62 -9.72
C GLY A 461 -6.21 -11.10 -11.00
N ALA A 462 -7.46 -10.63 -10.91
CA ALA A 462 -8.26 -10.13 -12.03
C ALA A 462 -8.12 -8.63 -12.29
N ILE A 463 -7.44 -7.90 -11.40
CA ILE A 463 -7.19 -6.45 -11.52
C ILE A 463 -6.16 -6.04 -12.60
N PRO A 464 -5.10 -6.82 -12.91
CA PRO A 464 -4.09 -6.40 -13.88
C PRO A 464 -4.63 -5.98 -15.27
N PRO A 465 -5.61 -6.67 -15.89
CA PRO A 465 -6.26 -6.16 -17.11
C PRO A 465 -6.93 -4.79 -16.94
N LEU A 466 -7.56 -4.51 -15.79
CA LEU A 466 -8.15 -3.19 -15.51
C LEU A 466 -7.08 -2.12 -15.40
N VAL A 467 -5.95 -2.44 -14.77
CA VAL A 467 -4.80 -1.53 -14.70
C VAL A 467 -4.27 -1.22 -16.10
N GLY A 468 -4.14 -2.23 -16.96
CA GLY A 468 -3.75 -2.05 -18.36
C GLY A 468 -4.73 -1.19 -19.14
N TRP A 469 -6.02 -1.47 -19.02
CA TRP A 469 -7.08 -0.68 -19.66
C TRP A 469 -7.04 0.79 -19.21
N ALA A 470 -6.95 1.04 -17.91
CA ALA A 470 -6.85 2.38 -17.35
C ALA A 470 -5.55 3.08 -17.76
N ALA A 471 -4.44 2.34 -17.89
CA ALA A 471 -3.17 2.89 -18.36
C ALA A 471 -3.30 3.46 -19.79
N ALA A 472 -3.97 2.73 -20.69
CA ALA A 472 -4.16 3.15 -22.08
C ALA A 472 -5.26 4.21 -22.26
N THR A 473 -6.36 4.12 -21.52
CA THR A 473 -7.58 4.92 -21.79
C THR A 473 -7.88 6.01 -20.76
N GLY A 474 -7.24 5.98 -19.60
CA GLY A 474 -7.57 6.86 -18.48
C GLY A 474 -8.94 6.64 -17.85
N SER A 475 -9.67 5.58 -18.23
CA SER A 475 -11.03 5.29 -17.74
C SER A 475 -11.26 3.79 -17.51
N ILE A 476 -12.43 3.43 -16.97
CA ILE A 476 -12.92 2.05 -16.88
C ILE A 476 -14.34 2.02 -17.43
N ASN A 477 -14.63 1.03 -18.26
CA ASN A 477 -15.95 0.81 -18.86
C ASN A 477 -16.32 -0.68 -18.81
N ILE A 478 -17.47 -1.03 -19.40
CA ILE A 478 -17.99 -2.40 -19.38
C ILE A 478 -17.02 -3.41 -20.01
N PRO A 479 -16.43 -3.21 -21.21
CA PRO A 479 -15.41 -4.11 -21.75
C PRO A 479 -14.23 -4.39 -20.80
N ALA A 480 -13.73 -3.38 -20.08
CA ALA A 480 -12.67 -3.58 -19.09
C ALA A 480 -13.12 -4.56 -17.98
N LEU A 481 -14.35 -4.43 -17.50
CA LEU A 481 -14.94 -5.32 -16.49
C LEU A 481 -15.12 -6.76 -17.01
N PHE A 482 -15.32 -6.95 -18.32
CA PHE A 482 -15.30 -8.29 -18.91
C PHE A 482 -13.91 -8.94 -18.83
N LEU A 483 -12.84 -8.20 -19.08
CA LEU A 483 -11.46 -8.72 -18.92
C LEU A 483 -11.18 -9.14 -17.48
N PHE A 484 -11.62 -8.33 -16.51
CA PHE A 484 -11.60 -8.71 -15.10
C PHE A 484 -12.40 -10.00 -14.85
N ALA A 485 -13.63 -10.06 -15.35
CA ALA A 485 -14.54 -11.18 -15.12
C ALA A 485 -14.02 -12.49 -15.74
N ILE A 486 -13.33 -12.44 -16.88
CA ILE A 486 -12.68 -13.62 -17.49
C ILE A 486 -11.64 -14.20 -16.52
N ILE A 487 -10.73 -13.37 -15.99
CA ILE A 487 -9.71 -13.83 -15.04
C ILE A 487 -10.36 -14.32 -13.74
N PHE A 488 -11.37 -13.61 -13.27
CA PHE A 488 -12.10 -13.96 -12.05
C PHE A 488 -12.77 -15.34 -12.17
N LEU A 489 -13.52 -15.60 -13.24
CA LEU A 489 -14.20 -16.89 -13.47
C LEU A 489 -13.23 -18.02 -13.87
N TRP A 490 -12.09 -17.68 -14.46
CA TRP A 490 -11.01 -18.63 -14.75
C TRP A 490 -10.30 -19.13 -13.50
N THR A 491 -10.23 -18.31 -12.44
CA THR A 491 -9.47 -18.63 -11.24
C THR A 491 -9.96 -19.91 -10.53
N PRO A 492 -11.27 -20.09 -10.25
CA PRO A 492 -11.78 -21.30 -9.59
C PRO A 492 -11.46 -22.63 -10.32
N PRO A 493 -11.76 -22.82 -11.62
CA PRO A 493 -11.48 -24.09 -12.30
C PRO A 493 -9.97 -24.38 -12.35
N HIS A 494 -9.13 -23.35 -12.55
CA HIS A 494 -7.68 -23.49 -12.55
C HIS A 494 -7.13 -23.92 -11.18
N PHE A 495 -7.43 -23.17 -10.11
CA PHE A 495 -6.86 -23.44 -8.79
C PHE A 495 -7.48 -24.66 -8.11
N TRP A 496 -8.76 -24.94 -8.30
CA TRP A 496 -9.37 -26.15 -7.73
C TRP A 496 -8.84 -27.41 -8.41
N ALA A 497 -8.47 -27.36 -9.70
CA ALA A 497 -7.77 -28.46 -10.34
C ALA A 497 -6.42 -28.75 -9.64
N LEU A 498 -5.65 -27.71 -9.29
CA LEU A 498 -4.44 -27.87 -8.47
C LEU A 498 -4.77 -28.38 -7.05
N ALA A 499 -5.85 -27.88 -6.44
CA ALA A 499 -6.26 -28.27 -5.10
C ALA A 499 -6.69 -29.73 -5.00
N LEU A 500 -7.26 -30.31 -6.06
CA LEU A 500 -7.54 -31.75 -6.14
C LEU A 500 -6.25 -32.57 -6.04
N VAL A 501 -5.19 -32.14 -6.73
CA VAL A 501 -3.87 -32.80 -6.72
C VAL A 501 -3.18 -32.64 -5.36
N ARG A 502 -3.32 -31.47 -4.73
CA ARG A 502 -2.65 -31.11 -3.46
C ARG A 502 -3.56 -31.16 -2.23
N SER A 503 -4.67 -31.88 -2.31
CA SER A 503 -5.69 -31.93 -1.25
C SER A 503 -5.12 -32.39 0.10
N LYS A 504 -4.17 -33.34 0.10
CA LYS A 504 -3.51 -33.81 1.33
C LYS A 504 -2.67 -32.70 2.01
N ASP A 505 -1.94 -31.92 1.23
CA ASP A 505 -1.12 -30.82 1.76
C ASP A 505 -2.00 -29.72 2.36
N TYR A 506 -3.10 -29.35 1.69
CA TYR A 506 -4.04 -28.37 2.23
C TYR A 506 -4.72 -28.83 3.51
N LYS A 507 -5.10 -30.12 3.59
CA LYS A 507 -5.65 -30.71 4.81
C LYS A 507 -4.63 -30.69 5.96
N ARG A 508 -3.36 -31.03 5.70
CA ARG A 508 -2.28 -30.96 6.69
C ARG A 508 -2.00 -29.53 7.17
N ALA A 509 -2.10 -28.55 6.28
CA ALA A 509 -1.91 -27.15 6.59
C ALA A 509 -3.13 -26.47 7.24
N GLY A 510 -4.24 -27.19 7.42
CA GLY A 510 -5.48 -26.64 8.00
C GLY A 510 -6.16 -25.57 7.13
N ILE A 511 -5.85 -25.51 5.83
CA ILE A 511 -6.47 -24.55 4.93
C ILE A 511 -7.81 -25.12 4.44
N PRO A 512 -8.94 -24.39 4.59
CA PRO A 512 -10.27 -24.87 4.21
C PRO A 512 -10.46 -24.83 2.68
N MET A 513 -9.62 -25.52 1.91
CA MET A 513 -9.79 -25.65 0.47
C MET A 513 -11.00 -26.51 0.14
N LEU A 514 -11.74 -26.16 -0.92
CA LEU A 514 -12.97 -26.86 -1.33
C LEU A 514 -12.85 -28.40 -1.33
N PRO A 515 -11.81 -29.05 -1.92
CA PRO A 515 -11.71 -30.50 -1.90
C PRO A 515 -11.40 -31.10 -0.52
N ALA A 516 -10.82 -30.31 0.39
CA ALA A 516 -10.54 -30.74 1.76
C ALA A 516 -11.77 -30.69 2.67
N VAL A 517 -12.74 -29.79 2.37
CA VAL A 517 -13.93 -29.56 3.20
C VAL A 517 -15.18 -30.21 2.61
N ARG A 518 -15.46 -30.00 1.32
CA ARG A 518 -16.66 -30.51 0.62
C ARG A 518 -16.40 -31.77 -0.21
N GLY A 519 -15.16 -32.25 -0.21
CA GLY A 519 -14.74 -33.45 -0.90
C GLY A 519 -14.51 -33.26 -2.41
N LYS A 520 -13.83 -34.26 -3.01
CA LYS A 520 -13.38 -34.19 -4.41
C LYS A 520 -14.54 -34.18 -5.41
N LYS A 521 -15.66 -34.84 -5.13
CA LYS A 521 -16.82 -34.92 -6.03
C LYS A 521 -17.42 -33.53 -6.29
N GLU A 522 -17.67 -32.77 -5.21
CA GLU A 522 -18.21 -31.42 -5.32
C GLU A 522 -17.22 -30.48 -5.99
N THR A 523 -15.93 -30.55 -5.65
CA THR A 523 -14.90 -29.73 -6.33
C THR A 523 -14.87 -29.95 -7.83
N ARG A 524 -15.00 -31.19 -8.30
CA ARG A 524 -15.03 -31.48 -9.74
C ARG A 524 -16.28 -30.92 -10.42
N LYS A 525 -17.44 -31.00 -9.76
CA LYS A 525 -18.69 -30.39 -10.25
C LYS A 525 -18.53 -28.88 -10.39
N GLN A 526 -17.98 -28.22 -9.37
CA GLN A 526 -17.74 -26.77 -9.38
C GLN A 526 -16.74 -26.35 -10.45
N ILE A 527 -15.67 -27.13 -10.69
CA ILE A 527 -14.76 -26.90 -11.82
C ILE A 527 -15.54 -26.84 -13.15
N LEU A 528 -16.42 -27.81 -13.41
CA LEU A 528 -17.22 -27.83 -14.64
C LEU A 528 -18.19 -26.63 -14.73
N LEU A 529 -18.90 -26.31 -13.64
CA LEU A 529 -19.85 -25.19 -13.61
C LEU A 529 -19.18 -23.85 -13.86
N TYR A 530 -18.04 -23.58 -13.24
CA TYR A 530 -17.30 -22.34 -13.49
C TYR A 530 -16.67 -22.31 -14.89
N SER A 531 -16.23 -23.45 -15.44
CA SER A 531 -15.79 -23.51 -16.84
C SER A 531 -16.91 -23.19 -17.82
N LEU A 532 -18.15 -23.62 -17.55
CA LEU A 532 -19.33 -23.25 -18.35
C LEU A 532 -19.61 -21.75 -18.28
N GLN A 533 -19.58 -21.16 -17.08
CA GLN A 533 -19.77 -19.71 -16.90
C GLN A 533 -18.68 -18.90 -17.58
N LEU A 534 -17.42 -19.34 -17.50
CA LEU A 534 -16.29 -18.71 -18.18
C LEU A 534 -16.50 -18.70 -19.70
N VAL A 535 -16.84 -19.85 -20.31
CA VAL A 535 -17.06 -19.92 -21.75
C VAL A 535 -18.26 -19.07 -22.17
N ALA A 536 -19.37 -19.13 -21.42
CA ALA A 536 -20.52 -18.27 -21.66
C ALA A 536 -20.14 -16.79 -21.65
N LEU A 537 -19.40 -16.34 -20.62
CA LEU A 537 -18.91 -14.96 -20.53
C LEU A 537 -18.06 -14.57 -21.75
N THR A 538 -17.16 -15.44 -22.19
CA THR A 538 -16.31 -15.14 -23.37
C THR A 538 -17.13 -15.03 -24.65
N LEU A 539 -18.17 -15.83 -24.83
CA LEU A 539 -19.02 -15.77 -26.02
C LEU A 539 -19.96 -14.55 -26.02
N LEU A 540 -20.28 -13.98 -24.84
CA LEU A 540 -21.06 -12.75 -24.74
C LEU A 540 -20.31 -11.52 -25.29
N MET A 541 -18.97 -11.50 -25.23
CA MET A 541 -18.20 -10.34 -25.72
C MET A 541 -18.47 -10.02 -27.20
N PRO A 542 -18.33 -10.96 -28.15
CA PRO A 542 -18.64 -10.68 -29.54
C PRO A 542 -20.13 -10.45 -29.81
N LEU A 543 -21.03 -11.10 -29.04
CA LEU A 543 -22.47 -10.87 -29.17
C LEU A 543 -22.88 -9.42 -28.85
N PHE A 544 -22.17 -8.77 -27.92
CA PHE A 544 -22.38 -7.36 -27.56
C PHE A 544 -21.46 -6.40 -28.31
N GLY A 545 -20.75 -6.86 -29.36
CA GLY A 545 -19.84 -6.01 -30.15
C GLY A 545 -18.61 -5.53 -29.38
N MET A 546 -18.24 -6.19 -28.28
CA MET A 546 -17.03 -5.89 -27.51
C MET A 546 -15.78 -6.59 -28.04
N ALA A 547 -15.97 -7.58 -28.92
CA ALA A 547 -14.92 -8.30 -29.63
C ALA A 547 -15.43 -8.71 -31.03
N GLY A 548 -14.52 -8.95 -31.95
CA GLY A 548 -14.74 -9.33 -33.34
C GLY A 548 -14.74 -10.84 -33.59
N SER A 549 -14.64 -11.17 -34.88
CA SER A 549 -14.78 -12.54 -35.39
C SER A 549 -13.58 -13.43 -35.07
N VAL A 550 -12.37 -12.86 -35.01
CA VAL A 550 -11.16 -13.62 -34.67
C VAL A 550 -11.24 -14.09 -33.23
N PHE A 551 -11.66 -13.21 -32.32
CA PHE A 551 -11.90 -13.59 -30.94
C PHE A 551 -13.04 -14.61 -30.80
N LEU A 552 -14.15 -14.46 -31.55
CA LEU A 552 -15.26 -15.43 -31.52
C LEU A 552 -14.80 -16.85 -31.90
N ILE A 553 -14.05 -16.99 -32.99
CA ILE A 553 -13.53 -18.29 -33.45
C ILE A 553 -12.61 -18.90 -32.38
N ALA A 554 -11.69 -18.10 -31.84
CA ALA A 554 -10.79 -18.53 -30.78
C ALA A 554 -11.56 -18.95 -29.51
N ALA A 555 -12.54 -18.15 -29.07
CA ALA A 555 -13.36 -18.41 -27.89
C ALA A 555 -14.17 -19.71 -28.02
N LEU A 556 -14.69 -20.03 -29.22
CA LEU A 556 -15.37 -21.30 -29.49
C LEU A 556 -14.41 -22.49 -29.39
N ILE A 557 -13.27 -22.44 -30.09
CA ILE A 557 -12.29 -23.56 -30.13
C ILE A 557 -11.71 -23.79 -28.74
N LEU A 558 -11.20 -22.74 -28.10
CA LEU A 558 -10.61 -22.80 -26.77
C LEU A 558 -11.68 -23.15 -25.72
N GLY A 559 -12.90 -22.65 -25.89
CA GLY A 559 -14.05 -22.94 -25.03
C GLY A 559 -14.42 -24.42 -25.04
N MET A 560 -14.55 -25.03 -26.22
CA MET A 560 -14.78 -26.47 -26.35
C MET A 560 -13.64 -27.27 -25.70
N TRP A 561 -12.39 -26.83 -25.89
CA TRP A 561 -11.22 -27.50 -25.31
C TRP A 561 -11.22 -27.48 -23.78
N ILE A 562 -11.48 -26.33 -23.16
CA ILE A 562 -11.50 -26.23 -21.69
C ILE A 562 -12.70 -26.96 -21.08
N LEU A 563 -13.87 -26.92 -21.72
CA LEU A 563 -15.06 -27.66 -21.29
C LEU A 563 -14.84 -29.16 -21.38
N HIS A 564 -14.23 -29.66 -22.45
CA HIS A 564 -13.87 -31.08 -22.56
C HIS A 564 -12.92 -31.49 -21.42
N ALA A 565 -11.89 -30.69 -21.14
CA ALA A 565 -10.97 -30.97 -20.04
C ALA A 565 -11.66 -30.95 -18.66
N ALA A 566 -12.56 -30.00 -18.41
CA ALA A 566 -13.35 -29.92 -17.19
C ALA A 566 -14.33 -31.10 -17.05
N TYR A 567 -15.01 -31.48 -18.13
CA TYR A 567 -15.87 -32.65 -18.18
C TYR A 567 -15.10 -33.93 -17.83
N ARG A 568 -13.90 -34.11 -18.39
CA ARG A 568 -13.03 -35.24 -18.03
C ARG A 568 -12.65 -35.26 -16.55
N VAL A 569 -12.38 -34.11 -15.94
CA VAL A 569 -12.12 -34.01 -14.50
C VAL A 569 -13.34 -34.40 -13.68
N TRP A 570 -14.54 -34.07 -14.14
CA TRP A 570 -15.81 -34.43 -13.50
C TRP A 570 -16.15 -35.92 -13.65
N HIS A 571 -16.03 -36.46 -14.87
CA HIS A 571 -16.46 -37.82 -15.19
C HIS A 571 -15.42 -38.89 -14.84
N ILE A 572 -14.17 -38.75 -15.30
CA ILE A 572 -13.09 -39.73 -15.07
C ILE A 572 -12.46 -39.51 -13.69
N GLY A 573 -12.27 -38.25 -13.29
CA GLY A 573 -11.59 -37.91 -12.05
C GLY A 573 -10.09 -38.21 -12.03
N GLY A 574 -9.54 -38.37 -10.82
CA GLY A 574 -8.11 -38.66 -10.60
C GLY A 574 -7.16 -37.44 -10.69
N ASN A 575 -5.99 -37.58 -10.08
CA ASN A 575 -5.00 -36.50 -9.98
C ASN A 575 -4.34 -36.17 -11.34
N LYS A 576 -4.13 -37.17 -12.21
CA LYS A 576 -3.50 -36.97 -13.52
C LYS A 576 -4.36 -36.09 -14.43
N VAL A 577 -5.68 -36.29 -14.43
CA VAL A 577 -6.61 -35.49 -15.25
C VAL A 577 -6.72 -34.07 -14.69
N ALA A 578 -6.83 -33.92 -13.36
CA ALA A 578 -6.84 -32.61 -12.72
C ALA A 578 -5.54 -31.80 -12.98
N TRP A 579 -4.38 -32.46 -12.95
CA TRP A 579 -3.10 -31.82 -13.28
C TRP A 579 -3.02 -31.36 -14.75
N LYS A 580 -3.58 -32.14 -15.68
CA LYS A 580 -3.68 -31.73 -17.09
C LYS A 580 -4.57 -30.49 -17.24
N LEU A 581 -5.74 -30.47 -16.62
CA LEU A 581 -6.63 -29.30 -16.64
C LEU A 581 -5.95 -28.06 -16.07
N TYR A 582 -5.19 -28.19 -14.97
CA TYR A 582 -4.42 -27.08 -14.41
C TYR A 582 -3.45 -26.47 -15.43
N ARG A 583 -2.77 -27.29 -16.24
CA ARG A 583 -1.88 -26.79 -17.32
C ARG A 583 -2.67 -26.23 -18.51
N TYR A 584 -3.70 -26.93 -18.97
CA TYR A 584 -4.52 -26.52 -20.11
C TYR A 584 -5.25 -25.21 -19.84
N SER A 585 -5.74 -24.99 -18.62
CA SER A 585 -6.39 -23.73 -18.23
C SER A 585 -5.44 -22.53 -18.33
N SER A 586 -4.15 -22.66 -17.98
CA SER A 586 -3.17 -21.57 -18.19
C SER A 586 -2.94 -21.29 -19.68
N MET A 587 -2.86 -22.33 -20.51
CA MET A 587 -2.71 -22.17 -21.97
C MET A 587 -3.96 -21.57 -22.62
N TYR A 588 -5.15 -22.04 -22.22
CA TYR A 588 -6.44 -21.48 -22.61
C TYR A 588 -6.47 -19.96 -22.39
N LEU A 589 -6.09 -19.53 -21.19
CA LEU A 589 -6.13 -18.11 -20.84
C LEU A 589 -5.13 -17.31 -21.68
N ALA A 590 -3.90 -17.79 -21.81
CA ALA A 590 -2.88 -17.12 -22.62
C ALA A 590 -3.31 -16.96 -24.08
N PHE A 591 -3.81 -18.02 -24.72
CA PHE A 591 -4.26 -17.95 -26.11
C PHE A 591 -5.51 -17.11 -26.30
N LEU A 592 -6.44 -17.13 -25.35
CA LEU A 592 -7.64 -16.29 -25.39
C LEU A 592 -7.28 -14.79 -25.34
N PHE A 593 -6.32 -14.41 -24.48
CA PHE A 593 -5.84 -13.03 -24.37
C PHE A 593 -5.00 -12.58 -25.59
N VAL A 594 -4.27 -13.50 -26.22
CA VAL A 594 -3.62 -13.24 -27.52
C VAL A 594 -4.66 -13.01 -28.61
N ALA A 595 -5.72 -13.82 -28.66
CA ALA A 595 -6.80 -13.62 -29.62
C ALA A 595 -7.47 -12.25 -29.46
N LEU A 596 -7.71 -11.78 -28.23
CA LEU A 596 -8.19 -10.42 -27.96
C LEU A 596 -7.24 -9.34 -28.49
N ILE A 597 -5.92 -9.51 -28.33
CA ILE A 597 -4.93 -8.56 -28.85
C ILE A 597 -5.02 -8.49 -30.38
N VAL A 598 -5.00 -9.64 -31.05
CA VAL A 598 -5.04 -9.70 -32.52
C VAL A 598 -6.32 -9.07 -33.04
N ASP A 599 -7.45 -9.44 -32.45
CA ASP A 599 -8.78 -8.98 -32.85
C ASP A 599 -8.99 -7.48 -32.60
N ALA A 600 -8.36 -6.89 -31.56
CA ALA A 600 -8.42 -5.45 -31.31
C ALA A 600 -7.54 -4.61 -32.25
N LEU A 601 -6.57 -5.24 -32.94
CA LEU A 601 -5.66 -4.59 -33.89
C LEU A 601 -6.09 -4.76 -35.36
N MET A 602 -7.14 -5.54 -35.60
CA MET A 602 -7.80 -5.72 -36.90
C MET A 602 -9.02 -4.81 -36.99
#